data_AF-A0A1M5HRH1-F1
#
_entry.id   AF-A0A1M5HRH1-F1
#
_cell.length_a   1.000
_cell.length_b   1.000
_cell.length_c   1.000
_cell.angle_alpha   90.00
_cell.angle_beta   90.00
_cell.angle_gamma   90.00
#
_symmetry.space_group_name_H-M   'P 1'
#
loop_
_entity.id
_entity.type
_entity.pdbx_description
1 polymer ?
#
loop_
_entity_poly.entity_id
_entity_poly.type
_entity_poly.pdbx_seq_one_letter_code
_entity_poly.pdbx_strand_id
1 'polypeptide(L)' 'MSLLLALIFLALFISAIVRGQFSYGKADYSFREHPVQFVIVLVFILGVSALCFYRFLVEMEFLR' A
#
# COMPACT_ATOMS: atom_id res chain seq x y z
N MET A 1 13.14 10.68 -0.01
CA MET A 1 11.66 10.85 -0.02
C MET A 1 10.92 9.54 -0.26
N SER A 2 11.49 8.67 -1.11
CA SER A 2 11.10 7.27 -1.36
C SER A 2 10.80 6.45 -0.08
N LEU A 3 11.67 6.50 0.93
CA LEU A 3 11.48 5.77 2.20
C LEU A 3 10.20 6.18 2.94
N LEU A 4 9.97 7.49 3.06
CA LEU A 4 8.80 8.01 3.78
C LEU A 4 7.50 7.54 3.09
N LEU A 5 7.46 7.60 1.76
CA LEU A 5 6.34 7.10 0.97
C LEU A 5 6.14 5.60 1.16
N ALA A 6 7.23 4.82 1.12
CA ALA A 6 7.18 3.38 1.34
C ALA A 6 6.54 3.04 2.69
N LEU A 7 6.96 3.73 3.76
CA LEU A 7 6.42 3.55 5.11
C LEU A 7 4.94 3.96 5.21
N ILE A 8 4.53 5.06 4.58
CA ILE A 8 3.12 5.50 4.58
C ILE A 8 2.23 4.48 3.86
N PHE A 9 2.61 4.05 2.66
CA PHE A 9 1.83 3.05 1.92
C PHE A 9 1.79 1.70 2.63
N LEU A 10 2.89 1.31 3.29
CA LEU A 10 2.93 0.09 4.09
C LEU A 10 2.00 0.19 5.31
N ALA A 11 2.01 1.32 6.02
CA ALA A 11 1.11 1.55 7.16
C ALA A 11 -0.36 1.54 6.73
N LEU A 12 -0.68 2.10 5.56
CA LEU A 12 -2.02 2.05 4.96
C LEU A 12 -2.42 0.61 4.62
N PHE A 13 -1.51 -0.17 4.01
CA PHE A 13 -1.73 -1.58 3.69
C PHE A 13 -2.03 -2.40 4.94
N ILE A 14 -1.20 -2.29 5.98
CA ILE A 14 -1.40 -3.01 7.26
C ILE A 14 -2.73 -2.59 7.89
N SER A 15 -3.03 -1.29 7.91
CA SER A 15 -4.29 -0.77 8.46
C SER A 15 -5.51 -1.32 7.74
N ALA A 16 -5.46 -1.40 6.40
CA ALA A 16 -6.52 -1.95 5.58
C ALA A 16 -6.75 -3.44 5.86
N ILE A 17 -5.68 -4.23 6.01
CA ILE A 17 -5.78 -5.65 6.37
C ILE A 17 -6.40 -5.85 7.75
N VAL A 18 -5.90 -5.13 8.76
CA VAL A 18 -6.35 -5.30 10.15
C VAL A 18 -7.82 -4.90 10.30
N ARG A 19 -8.24 -3.81 9.65
CA ARG A 19 -9.62 -3.33 9.73
C ARG A 19 -10.57 -4.06 8.78
N GLY A 20 -10.06 -4.69 7.73
CA GLY A 20 -10.86 -5.28 6.65
C GLY A 20 -11.67 -4.25 5.85
N GLN A 21 -11.38 -2.96 6.04
CA GLN A 21 -12.02 -1.83 5.39
C GLN A 21 -11.08 -0.62 5.37
N PHE A 22 -11.19 0.19 4.32
CA PHE A 22 -10.52 1.49 4.25
C PHE A 22 -11.32 2.45 3.35
N SER A 23 -11.21 3.74 3.63
CA SER A 23 -11.81 4.78 2.81
C SER A 23 -10.72 5.51 2.05
N TYR A 24 -10.91 5.73 0.76
CA TYR A 24 -9.99 6.50 -0.05
C TYR A 24 -10.76 7.49 -0.93
N GLY A 25 -10.51 8.79 -0.69
CA GLY A 25 -11.23 9.89 -1.35
C GLY A 25 -12.69 9.96 -0.90
N LYS A 26 -13.60 9.42 -1.73
CA LYS A 26 -15.05 9.33 -1.48
C LYS A 26 -15.60 7.91 -1.64
N ALA A 27 -14.71 6.92 -1.77
CA ALA A 27 -15.07 5.53 -1.96
C ALA A 27 -14.67 4.74 -0.72
N ASP A 28 -15.64 4.03 -0.16
CA ASP A 28 -15.43 3.10 0.95
C ASP A 28 -15.23 1.69 0.38
N TYR A 29 -14.09 1.09 0.72
CA TYR A 29 -13.76 -0.27 0.33
C TYR A 29 -13.87 -1.17 1.55
N SER A 30 -14.70 -2.20 1.45
CA SER A 30 -14.93 -3.20 2.49
C SER A 30 -14.71 -4.59 1.93
N PHE A 31 -13.93 -5.42 2.62
CA PHE A 31 -13.73 -6.81 2.22
C PHE A 31 -15.02 -7.63 2.28
N ARG A 32 -15.95 -7.25 3.17
CA ARG A 32 -17.23 -7.96 3.32
C ARG A 32 -18.20 -7.67 2.18
N GLU A 33 -18.25 -6.42 1.72
CA GLU A 33 -19.21 -5.97 0.70
C GLU A 33 -18.66 -6.15 -0.71
N HIS A 34 -17.39 -5.81 -0.91
CA HIS A 34 -16.73 -5.80 -2.22
C HIS A 34 -15.33 -6.44 -2.15
N PRO A 35 -15.24 -7.76 -1.88
CA PRO A 35 -13.97 -8.45 -1.62
C PRO A 35 -12.98 -8.32 -2.78
N VAL A 36 -13.45 -8.42 -4.02
CA VAL A 36 -12.59 -8.35 -5.21
C VAL A 36 -11.97 -6.95 -5.36
N GLN A 37 -12.79 -5.90 -5.26
CA GLN A 37 -12.31 -4.51 -5.37
C GLN A 37 -11.36 -4.18 -4.23
N PHE A 38 -11.69 -4.59 -3.01
CA PHE A 38 -10.83 -4.43 -1.84
C PHE A 38 -9.45 -5.06 -2.07
N VAL A 39 -9.40 -6.32 -2.54
CA VAL A 39 -8.13 -7.02 -2.80
C VAL A 39 -7.32 -6.35 -3.91
N ILE A 40 -7.97 -5.91 -5.01
CA ILE A 40 -7.28 -5.22 -6.11
C ILE A 40 -6.57 -3.96 -5.60
N VAL A 41 -7.28 -3.11 -4.84
CA VAL A 41 -6.70 -1.88 -4.30
C VAL A 41 -5.62 -2.19 -3.27
N LEU A 42 -5.83 -3.22 -2.44
CA LEU A 42 -4.85 -3.63 -1.44
C LEU A 42 -3.53 -4.11 -2.09
N VAL A 43 -3.61 -4.92 -3.16
CA VAL A 43 -2.44 -5.35 -3.93
C VAL A 43 -1.76 -4.17 -4.61
N PHE A 44 -2.54 -3.19 -5.11
CA PHE A 44 -2.00 -1.97 -5.69
C PHE A 44 -1.20 -1.16 -4.67
N ILE A 45 -1.74 -0.94 -3.47
CA ILE A 45 -1.05 -0.24 -2.37
C ILE A 45 0.25 -0.97 -2.00
N LEU A 46 0.22 -2.31 -1.92
CA LEU A 46 1.41 -3.11 -1.64
C LEU A 46 2.47 -2.95 -2.74
N GLY A 47 2.06 -3.01 -4.01
CA GLY A 47 2.96 -2.83 -5.15
C GLY A 47 3.63 -1.47 -5.17
N VAL A 48 2.88 -0.40 -4.88
CA VAL A 48 3.44 0.96 -4.77
C VAL A 48 4.40 1.07 -3.60
N SER A 49 4.06 0.50 -2.43
CA SER A 49 4.96 0.46 -1.27
C SER A 49 6.28 -0.25 -1.61
N ALA A 50 6.19 -1.43 -2.24
CA ALA A 50 7.36 -2.20 -2.66
C ALA A 50 8.22 -1.44 -3.69
N LEU A 51 7.59 -0.74 -4.65
CA LEU A 51 8.31 0.07 -5.64
C LEU A 51 9.02 1.27 -4.99
N CYS A 52 8.36 1.97 -4.06
CA CYS A 52 8.97 3.03 -3.28
C CYS A 52 10.15 2.52 -2.44
N PHE A 53 10.01 1.33 -1.85
CA PHE A 53 11.07 0.71 -1.08
C PHE A 53 12.25 0.27 -1.96
N TYR A 54 11.98 -0.32 -3.12
CA TYR A 54 13.00 -0.67 -4.11
C TYR A 54 13.78 0.57 -4.57
N ARG A 55 13.07 1.65 -4.94
CA ARG A 55 13.71 2.92 -5.31
C ARG A 55 14.59 3.47 -4.19
N PHE A 56 14.13 3.37 -2.95
CA PHE A 56 14.95 3.75 -1.79
C PHE A 56 16.23 2.90 -1.68
N LEU A 57 16.14 1.57 -1.84
CA LEU A 57 17.33 0.71 -1.79
C LEU A 57 18.33 1.02 -2.91
N VAL A 58 17.85 1.35 -4.11
CA VAL A 58 18.68 1.80 -5.24
C VAL A 58 19.31 3.16 -4.95
N GLU A 59 18.55 4.11 -4.40
CA GLU A 59 19.06 5.43 -3.99
C GLU A 59 20.17 5.34 -2.93
N MET A 60 20.14 4.30 -2.10
CA MET A 60 21.13 4.03 -1.06
C MET A 60 22.29 3.14 -1.54
N GLU A 61 22.37 2.83 -2.84
CA GLU A 61 23.38 1.93 -3.44
C GLU A 61 23.43 0.51 -2.84
N PHE A 62 22.38 0.08 -2.14
CA PHE A 62 22.26 -1.30 -1.62
C PHE A 62 21.95 -2.30 -2.74
N LEU A 63 21.33 -1.85 -3.82
CA LEU A 63 20.98 -2.64 -5.00
C LEU A 63 21.42 -1.88 -6.26
N ARG A 64 21.95 -2.61 -7.25
CA ARG A 64 22.51 -2.06 -8.49
C ARG A 64 21.57 -2.24 -9.66
#